data_AF-A0AA35U2N3-F1
#
_entry.id   AF-A0AA35U2N3-F1
#
_cell.length_a   1.000
_cell.length_b   1.000
_cell.length_c   1.000
_cell.angle_alpha   90.00
_cell.angle_beta   90.00
_cell.angle_gamma   90.00
#
_symmetry.space_group_name_H-M   'P 1'
#
loop_
_entity.id
_entity.type
_entity.pdbx_description
1 polymer ?
#
loop_
_entity_poly.entity_id
_entity_poly.type
_entity_poly.pdbx_seq_one_letter_code
_entity_poly.pdbx_strand_id
1 'polypeptide(L)'
;MDTFFCPVGVWIRGVPLNHRDRGYWEFLYAFPGVISDSTYTYIQQQMLNIDPMARPAVVELMAQPWMRNDVSDIADFLSHLTVKTQSEKDNFFSDLPARLHPLPPRVVAEHLLPLLLTPLIMTETVARRCLWKHLLTPASSQHPRRMTFDPCRICPLFDEDLFT
;
A
#
# COMPACT_ATOMS: atom_id res chain seq x y z
N MET A 1 -4.86 -4.50 34.71
CA MET A 1 -5.68 -4.55 33.48
C MET A 1 -5.23 -3.34 32.70
N ASP A 2 -4.25 -3.54 31.83
CA ASP A 2 -3.44 -2.44 31.33
C ASP A 2 -4.02 -1.95 30.01
N THR A 3 -4.67 -0.80 30.07
CA THR A 3 -5.12 -0.01 28.93
C THR A 3 -3.97 0.88 28.49
N PHE A 4 -3.53 0.76 27.23
CA PHE A 4 -2.49 1.61 26.66
C PHE A 4 -3.11 2.76 25.84
N PHE A 5 -2.50 3.93 25.97
CA PHE A 5 -2.90 5.14 25.26
C PHE A 5 -2.23 5.17 23.88
N CYS A 6 -3.04 5.13 22.82
CA CYS A 6 -2.57 5.30 21.46
C CYS A 6 -2.60 6.80 21.08
N PRO A 7 -1.58 7.37 20.41
CA PRO A 7 -1.51 8.80 20.07
C PRO A 7 -2.61 9.30 19.11
N VAL A 8 -3.47 8.42 18.62
CA VAL A 8 -4.69 8.73 17.83
C VAL A 8 -5.98 8.75 18.67
N GLY A 9 -5.88 8.69 20.00
CA GLY A 9 -7.02 8.90 20.91
C GLY A 9 -7.95 7.69 21.10
N VAL A 10 -7.52 6.49 20.72
CA VAL A 10 -8.33 5.26 20.85
C VAL A 10 -7.79 4.37 21.96
N TRP A 11 -8.69 3.90 22.83
CA TRP A 11 -8.39 2.93 23.90
C TRP A 11 -8.57 1.51 23.38
N ILE A 12 -7.50 0.71 23.37
CA ILE A 12 -7.57 -0.71 23.01
C ILE A 12 -7.25 -1.54 24.26
N ARG A 13 -8.12 -2.51 24.61
CA ARG A 13 -7.82 -3.52 25.64
C ARG A 13 -6.87 -4.57 25.05
N GLY A 14 -5.66 -4.70 25.60
CA GLY A 14 -4.60 -5.56 25.06
C GLY A 14 -4.29 -6.81 25.89
N VAL A 15 -4.08 -7.93 25.19
CA VAL A 15 -3.26 -9.10 25.60
C VAL A 15 -1.78 -8.70 25.41
N PRO A 16 -0.84 -9.08 26.32
CA PRO A 16 0.56 -8.66 26.18
C PRO A 16 1.23 -9.40 25.01
N LEU A 17 1.73 -8.65 24.03
CA LEU A 17 2.49 -9.18 22.90
C LEU A 17 4.00 -9.01 23.13
N ASN A 18 4.75 -10.06 22.83
CA ASN A 18 6.18 -10.18 23.04
C ASN A 18 6.95 -9.33 22.01
N HIS A 19 8.17 -8.89 22.35
CA HIS A 19 9.04 -7.99 21.58
C HIS A 19 9.41 -8.44 20.14
N ARG A 20 8.97 -9.62 19.70
CA ARG A 20 9.26 -10.24 18.40
C ARG A 20 8.26 -9.87 17.30
N ASP A 21 7.12 -9.27 17.64
CA ASP A 21 6.01 -8.99 16.72
C ASP A 21 5.98 -7.54 16.21
N ARG A 22 7.15 -6.94 15.94
CA ARG A 22 7.23 -5.56 15.42
C ARG A 22 6.65 -5.39 14.00
N GLY A 23 6.60 -6.45 13.19
CA GLY A 23 6.08 -6.39 11.81
C GLY A 23 4.56 -6.31 11.71
N TYR A 24 3.82 -6.84 12.70
CA TYR A 24 2.36 -6.87 12.63
C TYR A 24 1.71 -5.49 12.73
N TRP A 25 2.36 -4.55 13.43
CA TRP A 25 1.85 -3.18 13.51
C TRP A 25 1.99 -2.45 12.17
N GLU A 26 3.08 -2.64 11.43
CA GLU A 26 3.27 -2.04 10.09
C GLU A 26 2.21 -2.52 9.08
N PHE A 27 1.81 -3.80 9.16
CA PHE A 27 0.69 -4.33 8.36
C PHE A 27 -0.65 -3.70 8.72
N LEU A 28 -0.92 -3.42 10.00
CA LEU A 28 -2.14 -2.71 10.41
C LEU A 28 -2.10 -1.22 10.04
N TYR A 29 -0.92 -0.58 9.99
CA TYR A 29 -0.73 0.78 9.48
C TYR A 29 -0.84 0.87 7.94
N ALA A 30 -0.69 -0.25 7.21
CA ALA A 30 -0.82 -0.32 5.76
C ALA A 30 -2.28 -0.39 5.27
N PHE A 31 -3.25 -0.51 6.17
CA PHE A 31 -4.67 -0.30 5.88
C PHE A 31 -5.07 1.11 6.35
N PRO A 32 -4.87 2.16 5.54
CA PRO A 32 -5.26 3.52 5.91
C PRO A 32 -6.80 3.72 5.93
N GLY A 33 -7.56 2.68 5.58
CA GLY A 33 -8.99 2.67 5.80
C GLY A 33 -9.25 2.61 7.30
N VAL A 34 -9.63 3.75 7.88
CA VAL A 34 -10.32 3.81 9.18
C VAL A 34 -11.33 2.67 9.17
N ILE A 35 -11.10 1.63 9.99
CA ILE A 35 -12.06 0.55 10.16
C ILE A 35 -13.28 1.20 10.78
N SER A 36 -14.25 1.55 9.94
CA SER A 36 -15.50 2.14 10.37
C SER A 36 -16.22 1.15 11.29
N ASP A 37 -17.09 1.66 12.16
CA ASP A 37 -17.91 0.79 13.02
C ASP A 37 -18.69 -0.25 12.18
N SER A 38 -19.14 0.13 10.98
CA SER A 38 -19.75 -0.79 10.02
C SER A 38 -18.80 -1.91 9.55
N THR A 39 -17.55 -1.59 9.25
CA THR A 39 -16.53 -2.60 8.87
C THR A 39 -16.24 -3.53 10.05
N TYR A 40 -16.10 -2.99 11.26
CA TYR A 40 -15.88 -3.78 12.46
C TYR A 40 -17.03 -4.75 12.72
N THR A 41 -18.28 -4.28 12.64
CA THR A 41 -19.46 -5.15 12.81
C THR A 41 -19.54 -6.26 11.76
N TYR A 42 -19.21 -5.95 10.50
CA TYR A 42 -19.15 -6.95 9.43
C TYR A 42 -18.12 -8.04 9.72
N ILE A 43 -16.91 -7.67 10.15
CA ILE A 43 -15.86 -8.63 10.51
C ILE A 43 -16.33 -9.52 11.68
N GLN A 44 -16.90 -8.92 12.74
CA GLN A 44 -17.34 -9.65 13.92
C GLN A 44 -18.48 -10.63 13.61
N GLN A 45 -19.44 -10.22 12.79
CA GLN A 45 -20.65 -11.02 12.54
C GLN A 45 -20.47 -12.05 11.42
N GLN A 46 -19.71 -11.71 10.39
CA GLN A 46 -19.60 -12.54 9.18
C GLN A 46 -18.28 -13.30 9.14
N MET A 47 -17.13 -12.64 9.30
CA MET A 47 -15.82 -13.31 9.18
C MET A 47 -15.45 -14.15 10.40
N LEU A 48 -15.75 -13.66 11.59
CA LEU A 48 -15.46 -14.34 12.85
C LEU A 48 -16.61 -15.23 13.33
N ASN A 49 -17.53 -15.58 12.44
CA ASN A 49 -18.64 -16.47 12.77
C ASN A 49 -18.10 -17.83 13.26
N ILE A 50 -18.72 -18.33 14.34
CA ILE A 50 -18.39 -19.60 14.98
C ILE A 50 -18.61 -20.75 14.01
N ASP A 51 -19.67 -20.66 13.19
CA ASP A 51 -19.91 -21.62 12.11
C ASP A 51 -19.06 -21.27 10.88
N PRO A 52 -18.09 -22.12 10.46
CA PRO A 52 -17.26 -21.87 9.29
C PRO A 52 -18.05 -21.78 7.98
N MET A 53 -19.20 -22.46 7.88
CA MET A 53 -20.01 -22.48 6.65
C MET A 53 -20.85 -21.22 6.48
N ALA A 54 -21.05 -20.46 7.55
CA ALA A 54 -21.75 -19.18 7.55
C ALA A 54 -20.82 -17.99 7.26
N ARG A 55 -19.52 -18.23 7.04
CA ARG A 55 -18.56 -17.18 6.69
C ARG A 55 -18.68 -16.80 5.22
N PRO A 56 -18.47 -15.52 4.87
CA PRO A 56 -18.56 -15.06 3.49
C PRO A 56 -17.47 -15.70 2.63
N ALA A 57 -17.79 -15.90 1.35
CA ALA A 57 -16.81 -16.39 0.39
C ALA A 57 -15.69 -15.35 0.18
N VAL A 58 -14.49 -15.81 -0.19
CA VAL A 58 -13.35 -14.91 -0.46
C VAL A 58 -13.69 -13.85 -1.52
N VAL A 59 -14.50 -14.21 -2.52
CA VAL A 59 -14.94 -13.26 -3.57
C VAL A 59 -15.78 -12.12 -2.98
N GLU A 60 -16.67 -12.42 -2.04
CA GLU A 60 -17.52 -11.42 -1.36
C GLU A 60 -16.71 -10.53 -0.42
N LEU A 61 -15.68 -11.10 0.20
CA LEU A 61 -14.71 -10.37 1.02
C LEU A 61 -13.90 -9.39 0.17
N MET A 62 -13.34 -9.86 -0.94
CA MET A 62 -12.55 -9.02 -1.86
C MET A 62 -13.38 -7.92 -2.53
N ALA A 63 -14.70 -8.08 -2.61
CA ALA A 63 -15.61 -7.05 -3.09
C ALA A 63 -15.84 -5.90 -2.09
N GLN A 64 -15.42 -6.06 -0.82
CA GLN A 64 -15.64 -5.03 0.19
C GLN A 64 -14.78 -3.78 -0.07
N PRO A 65 -15.29 -2.56 0.20
CA PRO A 65 -14.56 -1.31 -0.06
C PRO A 65 -13.22 -1.21 0.68
N TRP A 66 -13.13 -1.78 1.87
CA TRP A 66 -11.93 -1.76 2.71
C TRP A 66 -10.88 -2.82 2.31
N MET A 67 -11.26 -3.79 1.47
CA MET A 67 -10.31 -4.73 0.85
C MET A 67 -9.68 -4.16 -0.42
N ARG A 68 -10.32 -3.17 -1.06
CA ARG A 68 -9.73 -2.45 -2.19
C ARG A 68 -8.69 -1.46 -1.68
N ASN A 69 -7.46 -1.62 -2.14
CA ASN A 69 -6.36 -0.74 -1.81
C ASN A 69 -5.54 -0.43 -3.06
N ASP A 70 -4.79 0.66 -3.01
CA ASP A 70 -3.95 1.10 -4.13
C ASP A 70 -2.91 0.05 -4.54
N VAL A 71 -2.40 -0.75 -3.60
CA VAL A 71 -1.41 -1.80 -3.88
C VAL A 71 -2.01 -2.86 -4.81
N SER A 72 -3.20 -3.36 -4.49
CA SER A 72 -3.93 -4.35 -5.29
C SER A 72 -4.34 -3.79 -6.65
N ASP A 73 -4.84 -2.54 -6.68
CA ASP A 73 -5.25 -1.90 -7.94
C ASP A 73 -4.05 -1.65 -8.87
N ILE A 74 -2.91 -1.24 -8.32
CA ILE A 74 -1.65 -1.09 -9.08
C ILE A 74 -1.17 -2.46 -9.56
N ALA A 75 -1.11 -3.45 -8.68
CA ALA A 75 -0.63 -4.79 -9.02
C ALA A 75 -1.50 -5.46 -10.10
N ASP A 76 -2.82 -5.31 -10.04
CA ASP A 76 -3.74 -5.82 -11.05
C ASP A 76 -3.53 -5.14 -12.40
N PHE A 77 -3.36 -3.81 -12.42
CA PHE A 77 -3.06 -3.08 -13.65
C PHE A 77 -1.73 -3.54 -14.27
N LEU A 78 -0.68 -3.70 -13.45
CA LEU A 78 0.62 -4.17 -13.90
C LEU A 78 0.57 -5.61 -14.43
N SER A 79 -0.24 -6.48 -13.81
CA SER A 79 -0.42 -7.88 -14.24
C SER A 79 -1.10 -7.98 -15.60
N HIS A 80 -1.98 -7.02 -15.93
CA HIS A 80 -2.72 -6.97 -17.19
C HIS A 80 -2.19 -5.89 -18.15
N LEU A 81 -0.95 -5.44 -17.97
CA LEU A 81 -0.39 -4.29 -18.71
C LEU A 81 -0.37 -4.50 -20.23
N THR A 82 -0.18 -5.74 -20.69
CA THR A 82 -0.07 -6.07 -22.13
C THR A 82 -1.38 -5.93 -22.91
N VAL A 83 -2.52 -6.03 -22.23
CA VAL A 83 -3.84 -5.87 -22.84
C VAL A 83 -4.39 -4.44 -22.74
N LYS A 84 -3.67 -3.53 -22.08
CA LYS A 84 -4.03 -2.11 -21.97
C LYS A 84 -3.63 -1.33 -23.21
N THR A 85 -4.46 -0.37 -23.59
CA THR A 85 -4.16 0.58 -24.66
C THR A 85 -3.04 1.54 -24.24
N GLN A 86 -2.34 2.15 -25.20
CA GLN A 86 -1.26 3.10 -24.89
C GLN A 86 -1.76 4.30 -24.06
N SER A 87 -2.95 4.80 -24.37
CA SER A 87 -3.61 5.89 -23.61
C SER A 87 -3.79 5.53 -22.13
N GLU A 88 -4.28 4.32 -21.83
CA GLU A 88 -4.47 3.86 -20.45
C GLU A 88 -3.14 3.75 -19.72
N LYS A 89 -2.10 3.24 -20.39
CA LYS A 89 -0.75 3.14 -19.82
C LYS A 89 -0.17 4.51 -19.53
N ASP A 90 -0.30 5.46 -20.45
CA ASP A 90 0.24 6.80 -20.29
C ASP A 90 -0.38 7.52 -19.09
N ASN A 91 -1.71 7.44 -18.94
CA ASN A 91 -2.42 7.99 -17.79
C ASN A 91 -2.05 7.27 -16.48
N PHE A 92 -1.92 5.94 -16.53
CA PHE A 92 -1.52 5.19 -15.35
C PHE A 92 -0.12 5.60 -14.89
N PHE A 93 0.87 5.66 -15.78
CA PHE A 93 2.25 5.99 -15.42
C PHE A 93 2.47 7.49 -15.10
N SER A 94 1.58 8.39 -15.54
CA SER A 94 1.62 9.79 -15.08
C SER A 94 1.20 9.91 -13.62
N ASP A 95 0.21 9.13 -13.20
CA ASP A 95 -0.43 9.26 -11.90
C ASP A 95 0.17 8.31 -10.85
N LEU A 96 0.81 7.23 -11.30
CA LEU A 96 1.40 6.20 -10.45
C LEU A 96 2.34 6.77 -9.36
N PRO A 97 3.25 7.72 -9.62
CA PRO A 97 4.12 8.25 -8.57
C PRO A 97 3.34 8.89 -7.41
N ALA A 98 2.25 9.60 -7.71
CA ALA A 98 1.39 10.22 -6.70
C ALA A 98 0.63 9.17 -5.87
N ARG A 99 0.29 8.03 -6.48
CA ARG A 99 -0.36 6.89 -5.80
C ARG A 99 0.63 6.07 -4.96
N LEU A 100 1.87 5.93 -5.40
CA LEU A 100 2.93 5.22 -4.67
C LEU A 100 3.43 6.02 -3.46
N HIS A 101 3.51 7.35 -3.58
CA HIS A 101 4.06 8.21 -2.54
C HIS A 101 3.41 8.06 -1.15
N PRO A 102 2.07 8.01 -0.98
CA PRO A 102 1.43 7.83 0.32
C PRO A 102 1.54 6.41 0.89
N LEU A 103 1.95 5.42 0.09
CA LEU A 103 2.06 4.05 0.55
C LEU A 103 3.29 3.84 1.45
N PRO A 104 3.26 2.86 2.36
CA PRO A 104 4.44 2.50 3.13
C PRO A 104 5.59 2.03 2.20
N PRO A 105 6.84 2.51 2.36
CA PRO A 105 7.97 2.18 1.49
C PRO A 105 8.22 0.68 1.38
N ARG A 106 8.16 -0.04 2.50
CA ARG A 106 8.33 -1.49 2.57
C ARG A 106 7.30 -2.22 1.70
N VAL A 107 6.04 -1.81 1.77
CA VAL A 107 4.96 -2.40 0.97
C VAL A 107 5.21 -2.19 -0.53
N VAL A 108 5.62 -0.99 -0.92
CA VAL A 108 5.97 -0.70 -2.32
C VAL A 108 7.18 -1.51 -2.76
N ALA A 109 8.22 -1.59 -1.93
CA ALA A 109 9.47 -2.28 -2.23
C ALA A 109 9.29 -3.81 -2.36
N GLU A 110 8.52 -4.42 -1.47
CA GLU A 110 8.35 -5.88 -1.45
C GLU A 110 7.33 -6.37 -2.48
N HIS A 111 6.25 -5.61 -2.71
CA HIS A 111 5.13 -6.10 -3.52
C HIS A 111 5.01 -5.46 -4.91
N LEU A 112 5.37 -4.18 -5.06
CA LEU A 112 5.18 -3.44 -6.31
C LEU A 112 6.46 -3.29 -7.11
N LEU A 113 7.59 -3.08 -6.44
CA LEU A 113 8.88 -2.90 -7.10
C LEU A 113 9.28 -4.07 -8.00
N PRO A 114 9.08 -5.36 -7.64
CA PRO A 114 9.38 -6.48 -8.53
C PRO A 114 8.54 -6.46 -9.81
N LEU A 115 7.29 -6.01 -9.72
CA LEU A 115 6.39 -5.87 -10.87
C LEU A 115 6.80 -4.68 -11.74
N LEU A 116 7.20 -3.57 -11.11
CA LEU A 116 7.63 -2.34 -11.79
C LEU A 116 8.97 -2.52 -12.53
N LEU A 117 9.94 -3.24 -11.96
CA LEU A 117 11.27 -3.42 -12.56
C LEU A 117 11.33 -4.46 -13.70
N THR A 118 10.20 -4.72 -14.35
CA THR A 118 10.15 -5.61 -15.52
C THR A 118 10.63 -4.87 -16.78
N PRO A 119 11.30 -5.56 -17.73
CA PRO A 119 11.74 -4.94 -18.99
C PRO A 119 10.61 -4.22 -19.74
N LEU A 120 9.39 -4.78 -19.68
CA LEU A 120 8.20 -4.20 -20.30
C LEU A 120 7.97 -2.77 -19.80
N ILE A 121 7.94 -2.56 -18.49
CA ILE A 121 7.69 -1.24 -17.90
C ILE A 121 8.89 -0.32 -18.05
N MET A 122 10.12 -0.86 -17.99
CA MET A 122 11.33 -0.07 -18.22
C MET A 122 11.38 0.54 -19.63
N THR A 123 10.73 -0.10 -20.62
CA THR A 123 10.60 0.45 -21.98
C THR A 123 9.49 1.49 -22.14
N GLU A 124 8.55 1.59 -21.20
CA GLU A 124 7.43 2.54 -21.28
C GLU A 124 7.92 3.99 -21.15
N THR A 125 7.59 4.81 -22.14
CA THR A 125 8.17 6.16 -22.27
C THR A 125 7.74 7.09 -21.14
N VAL A 126 6.47 7.01 -20.71
CA VAL A 126 5.93 7.83 -19.62
C VAL A 126 6.49 7.39 -18.28
N ALA A 127 6.64 6.08 -18.03
CA ALA A 127 7.29 5.57 -16.82
C ALA A 127 8.71 6.13 -16.69
N ARG A 128 9.47 6.20 -17.79
CA ARG A 128 10.83 6.78 -17.77
C ARG A 128 10.89 8.25 -17.39
N ARG A 129 9.92 9.03 -17.87
CA ARG A 129 9.87 10.46 -17.61
C ARG A 129 9.32 10.78 -16.21
N CYS A 130 8.32 10.03 -15.78
CA CYS A 130 7.51 10.37 -14.62
C CYS A 130 7.84 9.54 -13.38
N LEU A 131 8.22 8.27 -13.49
CA LEU A 131 8.33 7.34 -12.35
C LEU A 131 9.77 7.14 -11.88
N TRP A 132 10.70 6.79 -12.76
CA TRP A 132 12.02 6.25 -12.34
C TRP A 132 12.84 7.21 -11.49
N LYS A 133 12.77 8.51 -11.77
CA LYS A 133 13.47 9.53 -10.98
C LYS A 133 13.08 9.50 -9.49
N HIS A 134 11.85 9.09 -9.16
CA HIS A 134 11.34 8.99 -7.80
C HIS A 134 11.65 7.64 -7.16
N LEU A 135 11.55 6.58 -7.96
CA LEU A 135 11.72 5.20 -7.52
C LEU A 135 13.19 4.84 -7.27
N LEU A 136 14.10 5.37 -8.10
CA LEU A 136 15.52 5.02 -8.08
C LEU A 136 16.39 6.05 -7.35
N THR A 137 15.78 7.06 -6.72
CA THR A 137 16.50 8.00 -5.87
C THR A 137 16.25 7.64 -4.41
N PRO A 138 17.30 7.31 -3.63
CA PRO A 138 17.15 7.08 -2.20
C PRO A 138 16.80 8.37 -1.47
N ALA A 139 15.94 8.29 -0.46
CA ALA A 139 15.71 9.41 0.43
C ALA A 139 16.98 9.71 1.21
N SER A 140 17.41 10.97 1.20
CA SER A 140 18.62 11.43 1.87
C SER A 140 18.44 12.85 2.38
N SER A 141 19.45 13.40 3.07
CA SER A 141 19.44 14.80 3.52
C SER A 141 19.22 15.80 2.37
N GLN A 142 19.67 15.47 1.15
CA GLN A 142 19.48 16.33 -0.04
C GLN A 142 18.09 16.20 -0.65
N HIS A 143 17.50 15.00 -0.57
CA HIS A 143 16.18 14.68 -1.10
C HIS A 143 15.38 13.94 -0.02
N PRO A 144 14.82 14.66 0.97
CA PRO A 144 14.04 14.01 2.02
C PRO A 144 12.71 13.51 1.45
N ARG A 145 12.22 12.40 1.99
CA ARG A 145 10.85 11.95 1.72
C ARG A 145 9.86 12.98 2.29
N ARG A 146 8.93 13.44 1.47
CA ARG A 146 7.99 14.52 1.81
C ARG A 146 6.65 13.95 2.25
N MET A 147 5.81 14.79 2.86
CA MET A 147 4.42 14.42 3.16
C MET A 147 3.52 14.49 1.91
N THR A 148 3.85 15.36 0.96
CA THR A 148 3.06 15.58 -0.26
C THR A 148 3.92 15.32 -1.50
N PHE A 149 3.31 14.69 -2.51
CA PHE A 149 3.95 14.48 -3.80
C PHE A 149 3.98 15.78 -4.63
N ASP A 150 5.12 16.07 -5.24
CA ASP A 150 5.32 17.22 -6.14
C ASP A 150 5.99 16.72 -7.44
N PRO A 151 5.28 16.70 -8.59
CA PRO A 151 5.81 16.16 -9.85
C PRO A 151 6.98 16.96 -10.43
N CYS A 152 7.11 18.24 -10.04
CA CYS A 152 8.16 19.14 -10.51
C CYS A 152 9.50 18.94 -9.79
N ARG A 153 9.52 18.16 -8.71
CA ARG A 153 10.73 17.87 -7.91
C ARG A 153 10.97 16.37 -7.85
N ILE A 154 12.17 15.97 -7.44
CA ILE A 154 12.43 14.58 -7.09
C ILE A 154 11.84 14.33 -5.70
N CYS A 155 10.87 13.44 -5.64
CA CYS A 155 10.26 12.90 -4.41
C CYS A 155 10.65 11.43 -4.28
N PRO A 156 11.67 11.08 -3.48
CA PRO A 156 12.05 9.70 -3.21
C PRO A 156 10.90 8.87 -2.65
N LEU A 157 10.74 7.66 -3.15
CA LEU A 157 9.71 6.71 -2.66
C LEU A 157 10.22 5.81 -1.53
N PHE A 158 11.54 5.61 -1.46
CA PHE A 158 12.17 4.68 -0.54
C PHE A 158 13.19 5.38 0.34
N ASP A 159 13.26 4.92 1.58
CA ASP A 159 14.30 5.31 2.54
C ASP A 159 15.64 4.65 2.16
N GLU A 160 16.76 5.23 2.57
CA GLU A 160 18.12 4.79 2.19
C GLU A 160 18.41 3.34 2.63
N ASP A 161 17.81 2.90 3.74
CA ASP A 161 17.97 1.56 4.31
C ASP A 161 17.40 0.44 3.42
N LEU A 162 16.49 0.77 2.50
CA LEU A 162 15.94 -0.21 1.55
C LEU A 162 16.85 -0.49 0.35
N PHE A 163 17.97 0.22 0.20
CA PHE A 163 18.93 0.02 -0.89
C PHE A 163 20.19 -0.77 -0.49
N THR A 164 20.35 -1.07 0.80
CA THR A 164 21.51 -1.76 1.38
C THR A 164 21.20 -3.20 1.75
#